data_AF-A0A0A0ELJ9-F1
#
_entry.id   AF-A0A0A0ELJ9-F1
#
_cell.length_a   1.000
_cell.length_b   1.000
_cell.length_c   1.000
_cell.angle_alpha   90.00
_cell.angle_beta   90.00
_cell.angle_gamma   90.00
#
_symmetry.space_group_name_H-M   'P 1'
#
loop_
_entity.id
_entity.type
_entity.pdbx_description
1 polymer ?
#
loop_
_entity_poly.entity_id
_entity_poly.type
_entity_poly.pdbx_seq_one_letter_code
_entity_poly.pdbx_strand_id
1 'polypeptide(L)'
;MTATFLLALLIGFGAMAVIFLLAARGLTKRSKWLGLAAIVLAAPFFFWLGAFSEQFTSGQCYSRSIHLIANAVAGTDAPGRLAEQIRELPLYGYETVCSEVEVASAGLPNAGAP
;
A
#
# COMPACT_ATOMS: atom_id res chain seq x y z
N MET A 1 -0.26 7.70 -11.89
CA MET A 1 -0.86 7.21 -10.63
C MET A 1 -1.33 8.33 -9.70
N THR A 2 -0.59 9.44 -9.56
CA THR A 2 -0.97 10.57 -8.70
C THR A 2 -2.29 11.26 -9.09
N ALA A 3 -2.52 11.49 -10.39
CA ALA A 3 -3.75 12.14 -10.87
C ALA A 3 -5.03 11.33 -10.57
N THR A 4 -4.99 10.01 -10.80
CA THR A 4 -6.09 9.09 -10.47
C THR A 4 -6.35 9.03 -8.96
N PHE A 5 -5.31 9.10 -8.14
CA PHE A 5 -5.41 9.11 -6.68
C PHE A 5 -6.05 10.39 -6.15
N LEU A 6 -5.64 11.54 -6.67
CA LEU A 6 -6.23 12.84 -6.36
C LEU A 6 -7.71 12.90 -6.77
N LEU A 7 -8.05 12.30 -7.90
CA LEU A 7 -9.44 12.19 -8.36
C LEU A 7 -10.28 11.33 -7.39
N ALA A 8 -9.77 10.17 -6.97
CA ALA A 8 -10.45 9.30 -6.00
C ALA A 8 -10.65 9.98 -4.64
N LEU A 9 -9.64 10.74 -4.17
CA LEU A 9 -9.74 11.57 -2.97
C LEU A 9 -10.84 12.64 -3.09
N LEU A 10 -10.88 13.37 -4.21
CA LEU A 10 -11.91 14.37 -4.49
C LEU A 10 -13.32 13.75 -4.48
N ILE A 11 -13.49 12.59 -5.11
CA ILE A 11 -14.75 11.86 -5.14
C ILE A 11 -15.15 11.43 -3.72
N GLY A 12 -14.22 10.86 -2.95
CA GLY A 12 -14.45 10.43 -1.57
C GLY A 12 -14.88 11.58 -0.65
N PHE A 13 -14.18 12.71 -0.70
CA PHE A 13 -14.56 13.91 0.07
C PHE A 13 -15.90 14.50 -0.37
N GLY A 14 -16.17 14.52 -1.68
CA GLY A 14 -17.45 14.93 -2.22
C GLY A 14 -18.60 14.08 -1.68
N ALA A 15 -18.44 12.75 -1.68
CA ALA A 15 -19.43 11.83 -1.15
C ALA A 15 -19.68 12.05 0.36
N MET A 16 -18.61 12.19 1.16
CA MET A 16 -18.71 12.48 2.60
C MET A 16 -19.41 13.80 2.88
N ALA A 17 -19.11 14.85 2.11
CA ALA A 17 -19.76 16.15 2.25
C ALA A 17 -21.26 16.05 1.91
N VAL A 18 -21.65 15.32 0.87
CA VAL A 18 -23.06 15.09 0.51
C VAL A 18 -23.78 14.32 1.61
N ILE A 19 -23.19 13.23 2.13
CA ILE A 19 -23.76 12.45 3.24
C ILE A 19 -23.94 13.34 4.48
N PHE A 20 -22.94 14.15 4.82
CA PHE A 20 -23.03 15.09 5.93
C PHE A 20 -24.15 16.12 5.73
N LEU A 21 -24.27 16.71 4.54
CA LEU A 21 -25.34 17.67 4.23
C LEU A 21 -26.74 17.04 4.29
N LEU A 22 -26.87 15.78 3.85
CA LEU A 22 -28.12 15.01 3.95
C LEU A 22 -28.48 14.72 5.41
N ALA A 23 -27.51 14.27 6.22
CA ALA A 23 -27.69 14.04 7.65
C ALA A 23 -27.97 15.34 8.42
N ALA A 24 -27.39 16.46 7.98
CA ALA A 24 -27.54 17.77 8.60
C ALA A 24 -28.79 18.52 8.17
N ARG A 25 -29.77 17.91 7.47
CA ARG A 25 -30.91 18.62 6.88
C ARG A 25 -31.68 19.52 7.86
N GLY A 26 -31.80 19.15 9.13
CA GLY A 26 -32.46 19.93 10.19
C GLY A 26 -31.55 20.87 11.03
N LEU A 27 -30.24 20.93 10.75
CA LEU A 27 -29.30 21.74 11.53
C LEU A 27 -29.26 23.21 11.07
N THR A 28 -28.87 24.10 11.99
CA THR A 28 -28.64 25.52 11.69
C THR A 28 -27.51 25.70 10.66
N LYS A 29 -27.55 26.80 9.89
CA LYS A 29 -26.49 27.13 8.91
C LYS A 29 -25.10 27.11 9.55
N ARG A 30 -24.96 27.60 10.79
CA ARG A 30 -23.68 27.64 11.51
C ARG A 30 -23.13 26.23 11.80
N SER A 31 -23.99 25.30 12.23
CA SER A 31 -23.60 23.90 12.48
C SER A 31 -23.21 23.17 11.20
N LYS A 32 -23.89 23.45 10.08
CA LYS A 32 -23.53 22.91 8.75
C LYS A 32 -22.13 23.35 8.32
N TRP A 33 -21.83 24.64 8.45
CA TRP A 33 -20.51 25.18 8.12
C TRP A 33 -19.40 24.63 9.03
N LEU A 34 -19.67 24.50 10.33
CA LEU A 34 -18.71 23.91 11.28
C LEU A 34 -18.39 22.45 10.95
N GLY A 35 -19.39 21.63 10.62
CA GLY A 35 -19.15 20.24 10.24
C GLY A 35 -18.42 20.11 8.90
N LEU A 36 -18.70 20.99 7.94
CA LEU A 36 -17.97 21.01 6.66
C LEU A 36 -16.50 21.41 6.88
N ALA A 37 -16.25 22.40 7.74
CA ALA A 37 -14.89 22.78 8.14
C ALA A 37 -14.16 21.64 8.86
N ALA A 38 -14.85 20.88 9.71
CA ALA A 38 -14.27 19.71 10.38
C ALA A 38 -13.88 18.62 9.39
N ILE A 39 -14.71 18.34 8.36
CA ILE A 39 -14.39 17.36 7.30
C ILE A 39 -13.15 17.81 6.52
N VAL A 40 -13.07 19.08 6.13
CA VAL A 40 -11.93 19.62 5.39
C VAL A 40 -10.66 19.59 6.23
N LEU A 41 -10.75 19.92 7.53
CA LEU A 41 -9.60 19.88 8.44
C LEU A 41 -9.13 18.46 8.77
N ALA A 42 -10.04 17.47 8.77
CA ALA A 42 -9.68 16.06 8.97
C ALA A 42 -9.04 15.44 7.72
N ALA A 43 -9.25 16.01 6.54
CA ALA A 43 -8.74 15.51 5.27
C ALA A 43 -7.22 15.23 5.24
N PRO A 44 -6.35 16.18 5.63
CA PRO A 44 -4.90 15.93 5.63
C PRO A 44 -4.49 14.83 6.61
N PHE A 45 -5.20 14.67 7.73
CA PHE A 45 -4.91 13.60 8.69
C PHE A 45 -5.20 12.22 8.10
N PHE A 46 -6.36 12.02 7.46
CA PHE A 46 -6.70 10.75 6.81
C PHE A 46 -5.81 10.44 5.61
N PHE A 47 -5.42 11.47 4.85
CA PHE A 47 -4.44 11.32 3.76
C PHE A 47 -3.10 10.81 4.30
N TRP A 48 -2.58 11.45 5.35
CA TRP A 48 -1.33 11.03 5.99
C TRP A 48 -1.43 9.62 6.57
N LEU A 49 -2.55 9.28 7.21
CA LEU A 49 -2.77 7.96 7.81
C LEU A 49 -2.87 6.85 6.74
N GLY A 50 -3.49 7.14 5.60
CA GLY A 50 -3.51 6.25 4.44
C GLY A 50 -2.11 6.02 3.84
N ALA A 51 -1.36 7.11 3.60
CA ALA A 51 0.01 7.03 3.11
C ALA A 51 0.94 6.27 4.10
N PHE A 52 0.74 6.47 5.40
CA PHE A 52 1.41 5.73 6.45
C PHE A 52 1.08 4.24 6.39
N SER A 53 -0.20 3.86 6.23
CA SER A 53 -0.61 2.46 6.10
C SER A 53 0.04 1.78 4.90
N GLU A 54 0.18 2.46 3.76
CA GLU A 54 0.80 1.93 2.55
C GLU A 54 2.29 1.58 2.75
N GLN A 55 2.99 2.33 3.62
CA GLN A 55 4.37 2.01 3.99
C GLN A 55 4.49 0.68 4.74
N PHE A 56 3.47 0.29 5.52
CA PHE A 56 3.46 -1.03 6.17
C PHE A 56 3.19 -2.15 5.18
N THR A 57 2.27 -1.97 4.22
CA THR A 57 1.96 -3.00 3.22
C THR A 57 3.15 -3.28 2.31
N SER A 58 3.82 -2.22 1.83
CA SER A 58 5.06 -2.36 1.06
C SER A 58 6.19 -2.97 1.90
N GLY A 59 6.38 -2.51 3.15
CA GLY A 59 7.35 -3.07 4.08
C GLY A 59 7.14 -4.55 4.39
N GLN A 60 5.89 -4.99 4.59
CA GLN A 60 5.55 -6.40 4.81
C GLN A 60 5.86 -7.27 3.59
N CYS A 61 5.58 -6.77 2.39
CA CYS A 61 5.85 -7.51 1.16
C CYS A 61 7.34 -7.74 0.90
N TYR A 62 8.16 -6.70 1.10
CA TYR A 62 9.61 -6.84 1.02
C TYR A 62 10.15 -7.75 2.12
N SER A 63 9.65 -7.63 3.35
CA SER A 63 10.04 -8.50 4.46
C SER A 63 9.77 -9.97 4.15
N ARG A 64 8.59 -10.30 3.58
CA ARG A 64 8.26 -11.66 3.17
C ARG A 64 9.15 -12.15 2.04
N SER A 65 9.33 -11.36 0.98
CA SER A 65 10.15 -11.75 -0.17
C SER A 65 11.61 -11.99 0.21
N ILE A 66 12.16 -11.15 1.10
CA ILE A 66 13.51 -11.33 1.65
C ILE A 66 13.61 -12.60 2.49
N HIS A 67 12.59 -12.93 3.29
CA HIS A 67 12.54 -14.18 4.04
C HIS A 67 12.58 -15.40 3.11
N LEU A 68 11.79 -15.39 2.03
CA LEU A 68 11.77 -16.46 1.03
C LEU A 68 13.14 -16.63 0.34
N ILE A 69 13.79 -15.52 -0.01
CA ILE A 69 15.15 -15.53 -0.58
C ILE A 69 16.16 -16.06 0.44
N ALA A 70 16.07 -15.63 1.71
CA ALA A 70 16.98 -16.08 2.76
C ALA A 70 16.87 -17.60 3.01
N ASN A 71 15.64 -18.13 3.02
CA ASN A 71 15.40 -19.57 3.11
C ASN A 71 15.99 -20.33 1.91
N ALA A 72 15.79 -19.81 0.71
CA ALA A 72 16.35 -20.39 -0.50
C ALA A 72 17.89 -20.42 -0.46
N VAL A 73 18.53 -19.36 0.05
CA VAL A 73 19.99 -19.29 0.25
C VAL A 73 20.46 -20.26 1.33
N ALA A 74 19.74 -20.36 2.45
CA ALA A 74 20.12 -21.25 3.55
C ALA A 74 20.05 -22.73 3.18
N GLY A 75 19.08 -23.11 2.34
CA GLY A 75 18.85 -24.48 1.90
C GLY A 75 19.46 -24.85 0.56
N THR A 76 20.34 -24.03 -0.02
CA THR A 76 20.88 -24.30 -1.37
C THR A 76 22.08 -25.22 -1.36
N ASP A 77 22.02 -26.27 -2.17
CA ASP A 77 23.18 -27.09 -2.52
C ASP A 77 23.85 -26.63 -3.84
N ALA A 78 23.27 -25.62 -4.51
CA ALA A 78 23.69 -25.16 -5.83
C ALA A 78 23.75 -23.62 -5.91
N PRO A 79 24.73 -22.99 -5.23
CA PRO A 79 24.79 -21.52 -5.08
C PRO A 79 24.91 -20.78 -6.42
N GLY A 80 25.58 -21.36 -7.42
CA GLY A 80 25.71 -20.76 -8.75
C GLY A 80 24.37 -20.62 -9.49
N ARG A 81 23.55 -21.68 -9.50
CA ARG A 81 22.21 -21.64 -10.11
C ARG A 81 21.25 -20.75 -9.32
N LEU A 82 21.32 -20.79 -7.99
CA LEU A 82 20.47 -19.93 -7.18
C LEU A 82 20.81 -18.45 -7.42
N ALA A 83 22.08 -18.10 -7.58
CA ALA A 83 22.49 -16.74 -7.90
C ALA A 83 21.91 -16.24 -9.24
N GLU A 84 21.82 -17.11 -10.25
CA GLU A 84 21.16 -16.79 -11.53
C GLU A 84 19.67 -16.54 -11.30
N GLN A 85 18.98 -17.41 -10.57
CA GLN A 85 17.55 -17.27 -10.27
C GLN A 85 17.23 -16.02 -9.43
N ILE A 86 18.09 -15.66 -8.47
CA ILE A 86 17.93 -14.43 -7.67
C ILE A 86 18.13 -13.18 -8.54
N ARG A 87 19.05 -13.22 -9.51
CA ARG A 87 19.26 -12.12 -10.47
C ARG A 87 18.09 -11.92 -11.43
N GLU A 88 17.33 -12.98 -11.70
CA GLU A 88 16.13 -12.93 -12.53
C GLU A 88 14.90 -12.36 -11.79
N LEU A 89 14.97 -12.18 -10.47
CA LEU A 89 13.86 -11.58 -9.72
C LEU A 89 13.62 -10.13 -10.17
N PRO A 90 12.36 -9.67 -10.24
CA PRO A 90 12.00 -8.32 -10.71
C PRO A 90 12.30 -7.23 -9.66
N LEU A 91 13.55 -7.14 -9.21
CA LEU A 91 14.05 -6.19 -8.22
C LEU A 91 14.55 -4.91 -8.90
N TYR A 92 13.62 -4.08 -9.39
CA TYR A 92 13.91 -2.84 -10.13
C TYR A 92 13.99 -1.58 -9.25
N GLY A 93 14.23 -1.72 -7.94
CA GLY A 93 14.27 -0.58 -7.02
C GLY A 93 12.90 0.07 -6.85
N TYR A 94 12.78 1.38 -7.14
CA TYR A 94 11.51 2.12 -6.99
C TYR A 94 10.41 1.71 -7.97
N GLU A 95 10.76 0.99 -9.05
CA GLU A 95 9.80 0.46 -10.03
C GLU A 95 9.35 -0.97 -9.71
N THR A 96 9.82 -1.52 -8.59
CA THR A 96 9.51 -2.89 -8.18
C THR A 96 8.02 -3.05 -7.86
N VAL A 97 7.35 -3.94 -8.60
CA VAL A 97 5.98 -4.35 -8.28
C VAL A 97 6.05 -5.48 -7.24
N CYS A 98 5.68 -5.16 -6.01
CA CYS A 98 5.80 -6.07 -4.86
C CYS A 98 5.14 -7.44 -5.11
N SER A 99 3.96 -7.49 -5.72
CA SER A 99 3.26 -8.75 -6.00
C SER A 99 4.03 -9.64 -6.99
N GLU A 100 4.79 -9.04 -7.91
CA GLU A 100 5.61 -9.79 -8.87
C GLU A 100 6.84 -10.38 -8.18
N VAL A 101 7.48 -9.62 -7.30
CA VAL A 101 8.62 -10.09 -6.50
C VAL A 101 8.21 -11.18 -5.52
N GLU A 102 7.06 -11.04 -4.86
CA GLU A 102 6.56 -12.03 -3.92
C GLU A 102 6.26 -13.37 -4.63
N VAL A 103 5.62 -13.32 -5.80
CA VAL A 103 5.36 -14.53 -6.61
C VAL A 103 6.66 -15.15 -7.13
N ALA A 104 7.59 -14.33 -7.64
CA ALA A 104 8.86 -14.81 -8.16
C ALA A 104 9.75 -15.42 -7.06
N SER A 105 9.82 -14.78 -5.88
CA SER A 105 10.59 -15.27 -4.73
C SER A 105 10.00 -16.54 -4.11
N ALA A 106 8.67 -16.71 -4.14
CA ALA A 106 8.03 -17.97 -3.76
C ALA A 106 8.38 -19.15 -4.70
N GLY A 107 8.79 -18.84 -5.94
CA GLY A 107 9.25 -19.83 -6.92
C GLY A 107 10.70 -20.29 -6.72
N LEU A 108 11.46 -19.68 -5.79
CA LEU A 108 12.83 -20.10 -5.52
C LEU A 108 12.88 -21.46 -4.83
N PRO A 109 13.93 -22.27 -5.07
CA PRO A 109 14.14 -23.53 -4.37
C PRO A 109 14.17 -23.30 -2.86
N ASN A 110 13.48 -24.13 -2.08
CA ASN A 110 13.48 -24.07 -0.61
C ASN A 110 12.97 -22.76 0.01
N ALA A 111 12.31 -21.89 -0.77
CA ALA A 111 11.76 -20.63 -0.29
C ALA A 111 10.76 -20.79 0.88
N GLY A 112 9.96 -21.86 0.87
CA GLY A 112 8.97 -22.16 1.90
C GLY A 112 9.51 -22.92 3.13
N ALA A 113 10.82 -23.12 3.23
CA ALA A 113 11.41 -23.75 4.41
C ALA A 113 11.19 -22.89 5.68
N PRO A 114 10.94 -23.51 6.86
CA PRO A 114 10.75 -22.78 8.11
C PRO A 114 12.03 -22.08 8.58
#